data_AF-A0AAU7K800-F1
#
_entry.id   AF-A0AAU7K800-F1
#
_cell.length_a   1.000
_cell.length_b   1.000
_cell.length_c   1.000
_cell.angle_alpha   90.00
_cell.angle_beta   90.00
_cell.angle_gamma   90.00
#
_symmetry.space_group_name_H-M   'P 1'
#
loop_
_entity.id
_entity.type
_entity.pdbx_description
1 polymer ?
#
loop_
_entity_poly.entity_id
_entity_poly.type
_entity_poly.pdbx_seq_one_letter_code
_entity_poly.pdbx_strand_id
1 'polypeptide(L)'
;MINVSPEAKQQALFFLSKNQKIAAVKVIKDNSSCGLKEAKDYVDALEGGVQPPVNNVANLDAELLVILNQGNKLNAIKHYKDATGLGLAESKDYIEKLMQFKVNGNMAQQSRDTDIKNIIYDYAGNDQNPIKNFLIKLLIIILVAAALTYVMFNI
;
A
#
# COMPACT_ATOMS: atom_id res chain seq x y z
N MET A 1 -23.21 -29.51 -9.91
CA MET A 1 -23.10 -28.09 -10.28
C MET A 1 -24.30 -27.38 -9.70
N ILE A 2 -24.09 -26.46 -8.76
CA ILE A 2 -25.19 -25.75 -8.10
C ILE A 2 -25.74 -24.75 -9.11
N ASN A 3 -27.03 -24.88 -9.48
CA ASN A 3 -27.67 -23.98 -10.42
C ASN A 3 -28.12 -22.71 -9.67
N VAL A 4 -27.16 -21.85 -9.38
CA VAL A 4 -27.41 -20.55 -8.74
C VAL A 4 -27.76 -19.55 -9.83
N SER A 5 -28.92 -18.90 -9.73
CA SER A 5 -29.30 -17.83 -10.64
C SER A 5 -28.24 -16.71 -10.63
N PRO A 6 -27.84 -16.16 -11.79
CA PRO A 6 -26.85 -15.08 -11.86
C PRO A 6 -27.24 -13.85 -11.02
N GLU A 7 -28.54 -13.60 -10.88
CA GLU A 7 -29.07 -12.51 -10.03
C GLU A 7 -28.80 -12.75 -8.54
N ALA A 8 -28.99 -13.99 -8.08
CA ALA A 8 -28.73 -14.37 -6.69
C ALA A 8 -27.23 -14.29 -6.36
N LYS A 9 -26.38 -14.63 -7.32
CA LYS A 9 -24.92 -14.45 -7.19
C LYS A 9 -24.56 -12.97 -7.02
N GLN A 10 -25.13 -12.08 -7.83
CA GLN A 10 -24.88 -10.64 -7.72
C GLN A 10 -25.36 -10.05 -6.39
N GLN A 11 -26.54 -10.44 -5.94
CA GLN A 11 -27.06 -10.01 -4.64
C GLN A 11 -26.19 -10.53 -3.48
N ALA A 12 -25.76 -11.79 -3.52
CA ALA A 12 -24.86 -12.36 -2.53
C ALA A 12 -23.53 -11.60 -2.48
N LEU A 13 -22.97 -11.22 -3.64
CA LEU A 13 -21.76 -10.38 -3.72
C LEU A 13 -21.95 -8.99 -3.13
N PHE A 14 -23.11 -8.37 -3.31
CA PHE A 14 -23.44 -7.09 -2.70
C PHE A 14 -23.50 -7.19 -1.16
N PHE A 15 -24.09 -8.26 -0.63
CA PHE A 15 -24.11 -8.51 0.81
C PHE A 15 -22.72 -8.82 1.36
N LEU A 16 -21.90 -9.59 0.64
CA LEU A 16 -20.50 -9.84 0.98
C LEU A 16 -19.67 -8.56 1.01
N SER A 17 -19.91 -7.64 0.07
CA SER A 17 -19.26 -6.32 0.03
C SER A 17 -19.58 -5.45 1.26
N LYS A 18 -20.74 -5.69 1.88
CA LYS A 18 -21.16 -5.04 3.13
C LYS A 18 -20.80 -5.83 4.38
N ASN A 19 -19.98 -6.88 4.25
CA ASN A 19 -19.62 -7.81 5.33
C ASN A 19 -20.83 -8.57 5.93
N GLN A 20 -21.95 -8.66 5.20
CA GLN A 20 -23.18 -9.31 5.64
C GLN A 20 -23.26 -10.76 5.15
N LYS A 21 -22.34 -11.60 5.61
CA LYS A 21 -22.20 -13.01 5.17
C LYS A 21 -23.47 -13.85 5.38
N ILE A 22 -24.16 -13.68 6.51
CA ILE A 22 -25.40 -14.40 6.80
C ILE A 22 -26.51 -14.04 5.80
N ALA A 23 -26.59 -12.77 5.39
CA ALA A 23 -27.54 -12.32 4.38
C ALA A 23 -27.20 -12.90 2.99
N ALA A 24 -25.91 -12.97 2.64
CA ALA A 24 -25.46 -13.61 1.40
C ALA A 24 -25.82 -15.10 1.35
N VAL A 25 -25.59 -15.85 2.44
CA VAL A 25 -25.97 -17.28 2.54
C VAL A 25 -27.48 -17.46 2.42
N LYS A 26 -28.26 -16.56 3.05
CA LYS A 26 -29.72 -16.57 2.95
C LYS A 26 -30.19 -16.38 1.51
N VAL A 27 -29.65 -15.40 0.79
CA VAL A 27 -30.01 -15.15 -0.63
C VAL A 27 -29.71 -16.36 -1.50
N ILE A 28 -28.54 -16.99 -1.34
CA ILE A 28 -28.17 -18.18 -2.12
C ILE A 28 -29.10 -19.35 -1.81
N LYS A 29 -29.44 -19.56 -0.53
CA LYS A 29 -30.35 -20.61 -0.08
C LYS A 29 -31.80 -20.38 -0.55
N ASP A 30 -32.26 -19.14 -0.55
CA ASP A 30 -33.64 -18.81 -0.92
C ASP A 30 -33.83 -18.86 -2.45
N ASN A 31 -32.77 -18.59 -3.23
CA ASN A 31 -32.81 -18.58 -4.70
C ASN A 31 -32.20 -19.83 -5.35
N SER A 32 -31.67 -20.77 -4.56
CA SER A 32 -31.13 -22.04 -5.05
C SER A 32 -31.68 -23.15 -4.17
N SER A 33 -32.16 -24.24 -4.77
CA SER A 33 -32.65 -25.42 -4.03
C SER A 33 -31.51 -26.25 -3.42
N CYS A 34 -30.55 -25.61 -2.76
CA CYS A 34 -29.38 -26.25 -2.15
C CYS A 34 -29.50 -26.29 -0.62
N GLY A 35 -28.81 -27.24 0.01
CA GLY A 35 -28.73 -27.35 1.45
C GLY A 35 -27.98 -26.17 2.08
N LEU A 36 -28.23 -25.90 3.36
CA LEU A 36 -27.56 -24.81 4.09
C LEU A 36 -26.03 -24.93 4.05
N LYS A 37 -25.51 -26.17 4.05
CA LYS A 37 -24.09 -26.47 3.89
C LYS A 37 -23.58 -26.03 2.51
N GLU A 38 -24.30 -26.32 1.44
CA GLU A 38 -23.91 -25.98 0.07
C GLU A 38 -24.00 -24.48 -0.19
N ALA A 39 -25.05 -23.81 0.33
CA ALA A 39 -25.16 -22.36 0.26
C ALA A 39 -24.00 -21.67 0.97
N LYS A 40 -23.60 -22.18 2.14
CA LYS A 40 -22.43 -21.68 2.87
C LYS A 40 -21.14 -21.88 2.07
N ASP A 41 -20.90 -23.09 1.58
CA ASP A 41 -19.70 -23.44 0.81
C ASP A 41 -19.59 -22.60 -0.48
N TYR A 42 -20.72 -22.34 -1.14
CA TYR A 42 -20.78 -21.45 -2.30
C TYR A 42 -20.47 -20.00 -1.94
N VAL A 43 -21.03 -19.48 -0.84
CA VAL A 43 -20.72 -18.11 -0.38
C VAL A 43 -19.28 -17.99 0.11
N ASP A 44 -18.74 -19.00 0.79
CA ASP A 44 -17.32 -19.05 1.17
C ASP A 44 -16.42 -19.09 -0.08
N ALA A 45 -16.79 -19.83 -1.12
CA ALA A 45 -16.07 -19.83 -2.39
C ALA A 45 -16.20 -18.50 -3.15
N LEU A 46 -17.35 -17.83 -3.05
CA LEU A 46 -17.55 -16.47 -3.57
C LEU A 46 -16.74 -15.44 -2.79
N GLU A 47 -16.65 -15.54 -1.47
CA GLU A 47 -15.85 -14.68 -0.61
C GLU A 47 -14.35 -14.93 -0.80
N GLY A 48 -13.94 -16.19 -0.96
CA GLY A 48 -12.56 -16.57 -1.27
C GLY A 48 -12.11 -16.10 -2.67
N GLY A 49 -13.06 -15.83 -3.58
CA GLY A 49 -12.80 -15.24 -4.90
C GLY A 49 -13.10 -13.74 -5.01
N VAL A 50 -13.88 -13.17 -4.10
CA VAL A 50 -14.24 -11.75 -4.04
C VAL A 50 -13.71 -11.18 -2.75
N GLN A 51 -12.46 -10.72 -2.89
CA GLN A 51 -11.86 -9.72 -2.02
C GLN A 51 -12.89 -8.58 -1.84
N PRO A 52 -13.14 -8.12 -0.60
CA PRO A 52 -14.12 -7.07 -0.36
C PRO A 52 -13.75 -5.81 -1.17
N PRO A 53 -14.72 -5.16 -1.84
CA PRO A 53 -14.47 -3.89 -2.49
C PRO A 53 -14.44 -2.82 -1.40
N VAL A 54 -13.28 -2.65 -0.78
CA VAL A 54 -13.05 -1.47 0.06
C VAL A 54 -12.80 -0.35 -0.92
N ASN A 55 -13.72 0.60 -1.06
CA ASN A 55 -13.55 1.81 -1.89
C ASN A 55 -12.39 2.73 -1.43
N ASN A 56 -11.45 2.21 -0.63
CA ASN A 56 -10.20 2.81 -0.16
C ASN A 56 -9.00 1.84 -0.25
N VAL A 57 -9.10 0.68 -0.91
CA VAL A 57 -7.96 -0.27 -1.02
C VAL A 57 -6.75 0.36 -1.69
N ALA A 58 -6.94 1.18 -2.71
CA ALA A 58 -5.82 1.84 -3.40
C ALA A 58 -4.98 2.74 -2.48
N ASN A 59 -5.59 3.35 -1.45
CA ASN A 59 -4.87 4.16 -0.48
C ASN A 59 -4.20 3.28 0.59
N LEU A 60 -4.90 2.24 1.05
CA LEU A 60 -4.40 1.28 2.03
C LEU A 60 -3.21 0.48 1.48
N ASP A 61 -3.27 0.04 0.22
CA ASP A 61 -2.19 -0.64 -0.48
C ASP A 61 -0.93 0.22 -0.58
N ALA A 62 -1.09 1.51 -0.92
CA ALA A 62 0.02 2.46 -0.96
C ALA A 62 0.66 2.63 0.42
N GLU A 63 -0.15 2.75 1.47
CA GLU A 63 0.32 2.88 2.85
C GLU A 63 1.02 1.61 3.34
N LEU A 64 0.46 0.44 3.03
CA LEU A 64 1.08 -0.86 3.33
C LEU A 64 2.39 -1.06 2.59
N LEU A 65 2.47 -0.65 1.33
CA LEU A 65 3.71 -0.69 0.56
C LEU A 65 4.80 0.18 1.19
N VAL A 66 4.46 1.35 1.74
CA VAL A 66 5.41 2.20 2.47
C VAL A 66 5.92 1.47 3.72
N ILE A 67 5.04 0.89 4.53
CA ILE A 67 5.39 0.15 5.74
C ILE A 67 6.23 -1.11 5.41
N LEU A 68 5.91 -1.79 4.30
CA LEU A 68 6.66 -2.96 3.83
C LEU A 68 8.05 -2.59 3.29
N ASN A 69 8.20 -1.44 2.62
CA ASN A 69 9.50 -0.93 2.17
C ASN A 69 10.42 -0.58 3.35
N GLN A 70 9.85 -0.19 4.50
CA GLN A 70 10.60 0.03 5.74
C GLN A 70 11.02 -1.29 6.43
N GLY A 71 10.71 -2.44 5.85
CA GLY A 71 11.04 -3.77 6.40
C GLY A 71 10.10 -4.22 7.52
N ASN A 72 8.99 -3.51 7.76
CA ASN A 72 8.14 -3.74 8.93
C ASN A 72 6.87 -4.53 8.60
N LYS A 73 7.06 -5.82 8.24
CA LYS A 73 5.96 -6.73 7.87
C LYS A 73 4.91 -6.86 8.96
N LEU A 74 5.31 -6.87 10.23
CA LEU A 74 4.39 -7.02 11.35
C LEU A 74 3.44 -5.82 11.47
N ASN A 75 3.95 -4.59 11.33
CA ASN A 75 3.12 -3.40 11.36
C ASN A 75 2.19 -3.33 10.14
N ALA A 76 2.62 -3.79 8.96
CA ALA A 76 1.75 -3.87 7.79
C ALA A 76 0.56 -4.83 8.03
N ILE A 77 0.82 -6.00 8.62
CA ILE A 77 -0.24 -6.96 8.98
C ILE A 77 -1.19 -6.36 10.00
N LYS A 78 -0.66 -5.69 11.04
CA LYS A 78 -1.48 -5.04 12.06
C LYS A 78 -2.35 -3.93 11.46
N HIS A 79 -1.76 -3.07 10.64
CA HIS A 79 -2.47 -1.96 9.98
C HIS A 79 -3.57 -2.46 9.06
N TYR A 80 -3.29 -3.49 8.26
CA TYR A 80 -4.28 -4.11 7.39
C TYR A 80 -5.41 -4.76 8.19
N LYS A 81 -5.08 -5.47 9.27
CA LYS A 81 -6.05 -6.04 10.21
C LYS A 81 -6.94 -4.97 10.84
N ASP A 82 -6.36 -3.89 11.36
CA ASP A 82 -7.11 -2.83 12.03
C ASP A 82 -7.98 -2.03 11.04
N ALA A 83 -7.52 -1.89 9.80
CA ALA A 83 -8.28 -1.21 8.73
C ALA A 83 -9.41 -2.06 8.14
N THR A 84 -9.24 -3.38 8.05
CA THR A 84 -10.22 -4.30 7.40
C THR A 84 -11.06 -5.11 8.36
N GLY A 85 -10.64 -5.21 9.63
CA GLY A 85 -11.26 -6.08 10.64
C GLY A 85 -11.01 -7.57 10.40
N LEU A 86 -10.16 -7.95 9.46
CA LEU A 86 -9.86 -9.35 9.12
C LEU A 86 -9.05 -10.05 10.21
N GLY A 87 -9.10 -11.39 10.22
CA GLY A 87 -8.29 -12.21 11.11
C GLY A 87 -6.78 -12.09 10.80
N LEU A 88 -5.97 -12.54 11.77
CA LEU A 88 -4.52 -12.46 11.67
C LEU A 88 -3.96 -13.31 10.51
N ALA A 89 -4.59 -14.45 10.24
CA ALA A 89 -4.19 -15.36 9.18
C ALA A 89 -4.44 -14.75 7.79
N GLU A 90 -5.63 -14.18 7.60
CA GLU A 90 -6.05 -13.51 6.37
C GLU A 90 -5.20 -12.26 6.10
N SER A 91 -4.92 -11.50 7.16
CA SER A 91 -4.07 -10.31 7.06
C SER A 91 -2.63 -10.67 6.68
N LYS A 92 -2.09 -11.77 7.22
CA LYS A 92 -0.77 -12.26 6.85
C LYS A 92 -0.73 -12.71 5.38
N ASP A 93 -1.71 -13.51 4.95
CA ASP A 93 -1.79 -14.03 3.58
C ASP A 93 -1.86 -12.90 2.54
N TYR A 94 -2.66 -11.88 2.82
CA TYR A 94 -2.77 -10.71 1.95
C TYR A 94 -1.45 -9.94 1.81
N ILE A 95 -0.77 -9.69 2.93
CA ILE A 95 0.54 -9.00 2.93
C ILE A 95 1.62 -9.83 2.21
N GLU A 96 1.58 -11.15 2.33
CA GLU A 96 2.48 -12.05 1.61
C GLU A 96 2.24 -12.00 0.09
N LYS A 97 0.98 -11.98 -0.34
CA LYS A 97 0.61 -11.78 -1.76
C LYS A 97 1.05 -10.42 -2.28
N LEU A 98 0.89 -9.36 -1.50
CA LEU A 98 1.37 -8.02 -1.84
C LEU A 98 2.89 -7.98 -2.02
N MET A 99 3.65 -8.63 -1.13
CA MET A 99 5.11 -8.75 -1.27
C MET A 99 5.50 -9.54 -2.52
N GLN A 100 4.84 -10.67 -2.80
CA GLN A 100 5.10 -11.49 -3.99
C GLN A 100 4.79 -10.71 -5.28
N PHE A 101 3.69 -9.97 -5.31
CA PHE A 101 3.33 -9.14 -6.45
C PHE A 101 4.36 -8.01 -6.67
N LYS A 102 4.82 -7.36 -5.59
CA LYS A 102 5.90 -6.35 -5.65
C LYS A 102 7.18 -6.95 -6.24
N VAL A 103 7.60 -8.15 -5.82
CA VAL A 103 8.81 -8.80 -6.36
C VAL A 103 8.68 -9.07 -7.86
N ASN A 104 7.51 -9.50 -8.33
CA ASN A 104 7.28 -9.77 -9.76
C ASN A 104 7.14 -8.48 -10.59
N GLY A 105 6.53 -7.42 -10.05
CA GLY A 105 6.38 -6.11 -10.72
C GLY A 105 7.70 -5.33 -10.83
N ASN A 106 8.58 -5.45 -9.83
CA ASN A 106 9.88 -4.76 -9.84
C ASN A 106 10.83 -5.26 -10.96
N MET A 107 10.68 -6.51 -11.43
CA MET A 107 11.45 -7.01 -12.58
C MET A 107 11.02 -6.36 -13.91
N ALA A 108 9.76 -5.92 -14.02
CA ALA A 108 9.26 -5.20 -15.20
C ALA A 108 9.57 -3.69 -15.16
N GLN A 109 9.75 -3.10 -13.97
CA GLN A 109 10.10 -1.69 -13.79
C GLN A 109 11.61 -1.42 -13.81
N GLN A 110 12.47 -2.37 -13.39
CA GLN A 110 13.94 -2.18 -13.46
C GLN A 110 14.48 -1.96 -14.88
N SER A 111 13.79 -2.50 -15.90
CA SER A 111 14.16 -2.31 -17.31
C SER A 111 13.74 -0.95 -17.89
N ARG A 112 12.95 -0.15 -17.16
CA ARG A 112 12.62 1.25 -17.51
C ARG A 112 13.22 2.28 -16.56
N ASP A 113 13.54 1.87 -15.32
CA ASP A 113 14.14 2.74 -14.31
C ASP A 113 15.61 3.08 -14.61
N THR A 114 16.33 2.25 -15.38
CA THR A 114 17.72 2.55 -15.74
C THR A 114 17.80 3.75 -16.69
N ASP A 115 16.82 3.90 -17.60
CA ASP A 115 16.71 5.09 -18.44
C ASP A 115 16.26 6.32 -17.66
N ILE A 116 15.23 6.20 -16.80
CA ILE A 116 14.67 7.33 -16.03
C ILE A 116 15.68 7.89 -15.01
N LYS A 117 16.46 7.03 -14.36
CA LYS A 117 17.46 7.47 -13.37
C LYS A 117 18.57 8.31 -14.00
N ASN A 118 18.93 8.02 -15.26
CA ASN A 118 19.92 8.80 -16.01
C ASN A 118 19.39 10.19 -16.44
N ILE A 119 18.08 10.34 -16.62
CA ILE A 119 17.43 11.64 -16.94
C ILE A 119 17.23 12.49 -15.68
N ILE A 120 16.99 11.86 -14.52
CA ILE A 120 16.74 12.57 -13.25
C ILE A 120 18.05 13.03 -12.58
N TYR A 121 19.15 12.27 -12.68
CA TYR A 121 20.43 12.69 -12.10
C TYR A 121 21.06 13.91 -12.79
N ASP A 122 20.67 14.21 -14.03
CA ASP A 122 21.14 15.40 -14.75
C ASP A 122 20.49 16.71 -14.23
N TYR A 123 19.38 16.61 -13.48
CA TYR A 123 18.61 17.77 -12.98
C TYR A 123 18.69 18.01 -11.46
N ALA A 124 19.53 17.27 -10.73
CA ALA A 124 19.69 17.43 -9.28
C ALA A 124 20.99 18.18 -8.90
N GLY A 125 21.34 19.20 -9.67
CA GLY A 125 22.58 19.96 -9.45
C GLY A 125 22.48 21.40 -9.93
N ASN A 126 21.51 22.18 -9.45
CA ASN A 126 21.59 23.64 -9.59
C ASN A 126 20.70 24.44 -8.64
N ASP A 127 21.08 24.56 -7.37
CA ASP A 127 20.59 25.65 -6.52
C ASP A 127 21.25 26.97 -6.94
N GLN A 128 20.82 27.53 -8.08
CA GLN A 128 21.29 28.81 -8.64
C GLN A 128 20.49 29.98 -8.09
N ASN A 129 20.54 30.14 -6.77
CA ASN A 129 20.22 31.43 -6.17
C ASN A 129 21.54 32.20 -6.04
N PRO A 130 21.93 33.06 -7.01
CA PRO A 130 23.23 33.75 -6.97
C PRO A 130 23.39 34.57 -5.69
N ILE A 131 22.28 35.12 -5.19
CA ILE A 131 22.21 35.90 -3.95
C ILE A 131 22.45 35.00 -2.73
N LYS A 132 21.85 33.80 -2.67
CA LYS A 132 22.03 32.89 -1.52
C LYS A 132 23.45 32.36 -1.47
N ASN A 133 24.03 31.97 -2.61
CA ASN A 133 25.41 31.50 -2.65
C ASN A 133 26.40 32.62 -2.28
N PHE A 134 26.12 33.88 -2.67
CA PHE A 134 26.91 35.04 -2.25
C PHE A 134 26.79 35.30 -0.74
N LEU A 135 25.58 35.24 -0.18
CA LEU A 135 25.34 35.41 1.26
C LEU A 135 25.99 34.31 2.10
N ILE A 136 25.90 33.06 1.67
CA ILE A 136 26.54 31.91 2.35
C ILE A 136 28.05 32.07 2.34
N LYS A 137 28.65 32.42 1.18
CA LYS A 137 30.09 32.68 1.09
C LYS A 137 30.53 33.87 1.93
N LEU A 138 29.76 34.96 1.94
CA LEU A 138 30.04 36.15 2.75
C LEU A 138 30.01 35.83 4.25
N LEU A 139 29.03 35.05 4.70
CA LEU A 139 28.88 34.64 6.09
C LEU A 139 30.05 33.76 6.56
N ILE A 140 30.52 32.84 5.71
CA ILE A 140 31.70 32.02 6.00
C ILE A 140 32.96 32.88 6.15
N ILE A 141 33.16 33.85 5.25
CA ILE A 141 34.33 34.75 5.31
C ILE A 141 34.33 35.58 6.60
N ILE A 142 33.17 36.11 7.00
CA ILE A 142 33.03 36.89 8.24
C ILE A 142 33.34 36.03 9.47
N LEU A 143 32.84 34.79 9.53
CA LEU A 143 33.12 33.88 10.65
C LEU A 143 34.61 33.53 10.75
N VAL A 144 35.28 33.28 9.62
CA VAL A 144 36.71 32.98 9.60
C VAL A 144 37.54 34.18 10.06
N ALA A 145 37.21 35.39 9.59
CA ALA A 145 37.88 36.61 10.01
C ALA A 145 37.72 36.86 11.52
N ALA A 146 36.50 36.71 12.05
CA ALA A 146 36.22 36.86 13.47
C ALA A 146 37.01 35.85 14.32
N ALA A 147 37.05 34.58 13.90
CA ALA A 147 37.82 33.54 14.57
C ALA A 147 39.32 33.85 14.60
N LEU A 148 39.89 34.32 13.48
CA LEU A 148 41.30 34.73 13.41
C LEU A 148 41.60 35.91 14.35
N THR A 149 40.73 36.93 14.40
CA THR A 149 40.91 38.06 15.33
C THR A 149 40.79 37.66 16.79
N TYR A 150 39.87 36.74 17.11
CA TYR A 150 39.71 36.21 18.46
C TYR A 150 40.94 35.42 18.89
N VAL A 151 41.48 34.56 18.02
CA VAL A 151 42.69 33.78 18.28
C VAL A 151 43.89 34.69 18.48
N MET A 152 44.05 35.75 17.68
CA MET A 152 45.16 36.69 17.82
C MET A 152 45.07 37.53 19.10
N PHE A 153 43.86 37.85 19.57
CA PHE A 153 43.64 38.63 20.79
C PHE A 153 43.74 37.79 22.08
N ASN A 154 43.57 36.47 21.96
CA ASN A 154 43.62 35.52 23.08
C ASN A 154 44.96 34.76 23.19
N ILE A 155 45.97 35.15 22.39
CA ILE A 155 47.37 34.66 22.47
C ILE A 155 48.24 35.74 23.11
#